data_AF-A0A6C0G3T1-F1
#
_entry.id   AF-A0A6C0G3T1-F1
#
_cell.length_a   1.000
_cell.length_b   1.000
_cell.length_c   1.000
_cell.angle_alpha   90.00
_cell.angle_beta   90.00
_cell.angle_gamma   90.00
#
_symmetry.space_group_name_H-M   'P 1'
#
loop_
_entity.id
_entity.type
_entity.pdbx_description
1 polymer ?
#
loop_
_entity_poly.entity_id
_entity_poly.type
_entity_poly.pdbx_seq_one_letter_code
_entity_poly.pdbx_strand_id
1 'polypeptide(L)'
;MRESSSGQLAPVHLCLRLLSAALIAIALMAASGCGKASDNKSASAAEDRAVKAGTPISDKVNAGENPFETAGITDPREFQKVFNAVKTAIAKGDKAEVANYILYPLRVNGASGSELIPTRREFVDQYDAIMTKPVRDAVANQSFDRLFINYQGVMVGNGEVWFGGSIDKPQVIGMIAINHDIGKR
;
A
#
# COMPACT_ATOMS: atom_id res chain seq x y z
N MET A 1 -52.94 30.22 -9.86
CA MET A 1 -52.27 31.18 -10.78
C MET A 1 -50.94 31.58 -10.17
N ARG A 2 -49.91 31.61 -11.02
CA ARG A 2 -48.48 31.91 -10.81
C ARG A 2 -47.56 30.71 -10.74
N GLU A 3 -46.73 30.69 -11.78
CA GLU A 3 -45.75 29.73 -12.20
C GLU A 3 -44.40 29.94 -11.49
N SER A 4 -43.56 28.92 -11.53
CA SER A 4 -42.09 29.02 -11.52
C SER A 4 -41.61 27.83 -12.36
N SER A 5 -41.33 28.03 -13.65
CA SER A 5 -40.07 28.54 -14.22
C SER A 5 -38.86 27.64 -13.93
N SER A 6 -38.61 26.76 -14.90
CA SER A 6 -37.33 26.54 -15.59
C SER A 6 -36.07 26.16 -14.81
N GLY A 7 -35.60 24.95 -15.09
CA GLY A 7 -34.22 24.50 -14.86
C GLY A 7 -33.86 23.38 -15.84
N GLN A 8 -33.56 23.77 -17.07
CA GLN A 8 -33.15 22.91 -18.18
C GLN A 8 -31.68 22.50 -18.01
N LEU A 9 -31.38 21.20 -18.01
CA LEU A 9 -30.02 20.66 -18.10
C LEU A 9 -29.91 19.78 -19.35
N ALA A 10 -29.16 20.28 -20.32
CA ALA A 10 -28.63 19.54 -21.46
C ALA A 10 -27.14 19.20 -21.20
N PRO A 11 -26.43 18.54 -22.12
CA PRO A 11 -26.47 17.10 -22.38
C PRO A 11 -25.15 16.41 -22.01
N VAL A 12 -25.23 15.10 -21.85
CA VAL A 12 -24.11 14.16 -21.74
C VAL A 12 -23.17 14.27 -22.95
N HIS A 13 -21.96 14.79 -22.73
CA HIS A 13 -20.89 14.71 -23.72
C HIS A 13 -20.12 13.40 -23.56
N LEU A 14 -20.52 12.46 -24.42
CA LEU A 14 -19.93 11.16 -24.69
C LEU A 14 -18.45 11.31 -25.11
N CYS A 15 -17.59 10.64 -24.36
CA CYS A 15 -16.14 10.63 -24.51
C CYS A 15 -15.73 9.90 -25.81
N LEU A 16 -15.27 10.63 -26.83
CA LEU A 16 -14.70 10.04 -28.05
C LEU A 16 -13.18 9.91 -27.87
N ARG A 17 -12.71 8.70 -27.51
CA ARG A 17 -11.29 8.35 -27.54
C ARG A 17 -10.98 7.57 -28.81
N LEU A 18 -10.32 8.25 -29.75
CA LEU A 18 -9.75 7.67 -30.96
C LEU A 18 -8.47 6.91 -30.60
N LEU A 19 -8.49 5.59 -30.69
CA LEU A 19 -7.29 4.76 -30.69
C LEU A 19 -7.50 3.58 -31.63
N SER A 20 -6.70 3.51 -32.71
CA SER A 20 -6.05 2.30 -33.25
C SER A 20 -5.87 2.41 -34.77
N ALA A 21 -4.63 2.63 -35.20
CA ALA A 21 -4.18 2.18 -36.51
C ALA A 21 -2.82 1.49 -36.29
N ALA A 22 -2.81 0.18 -36.55
CA ALA A 22 -1.65 -0.68 -36.50
C ALA A 22 -0.70 -0.39 -37.66
N LEU A 23 0.61 -0.42 -37.40
CA LEU A 23 1.61 -0.67 -38.43
C LEU A 23 2.66 -1.64 -37.89
N ILE A 24 2.63 -2.83 -38.48
CA ILE A 24 3.58 -3.93 -38.34
C ILE A 24 4.79 -3.58 -39.22
N ALA A 25 6.00 -3.67 -38.67
CA ALA A 25 7.22 -3.78 -39.48
C ALA A 25 8.12 -4.86 -38.90
N ILE A 26 8.27 -5.92 -39.69
CA ILE A 26 9.15 -7.07 -39.50
C ILE A 26 10.55 -6.69 -39.97
N ALA A 27 11.58 -7.04 -39.20
CA ALA A 27 12.94 -7.21 -39.74
C ALA A 27 13.66 -8.36 -39.03
N LEU A 28 13.85 -9.46 -39.77
CA LEU A 28 14.82 -10.53 -39.49
C LEU A 28 16.23 -10.03 -39.79
N MET A 29 17.20 -10.34 -38.94
CA MET A 29 18.58 -10.66 -39.34
C MET A 29 19.23 -11.57 -38.31
N ALA A 30 19.60 -12.77 -38.76
CA ALA A 30 20.44 -13.71 -38.02
C ALA A 30 21.91 -13.38 -38.26
N ALA A 31 22.72 -13.41 -37.21
CA ALA A 31 24.18 -13.46 -37.34
C ALA A 31 24.74 -14.46 -36.33
N SER A 32 25.15 -15.61 -36.83
CA SER A 32 25.98 -16.60 -36.16
C SER A 32 27.39 -16.04 -36.01
N GLY A 33 27.91 -15.97 -34.78
CA GLY A 33 29.31 -15.64 -34.51
C GLY A 33 29.84 -16.44 -33.33
N CYS A 34 30.57 -17.52 -33.61
CA CYS A 34 31.44 -18.18 -32.64
C CYS A 34 32.74 -17.38 -32.52
N GLY A 35 33.00 -16.78 -31.36
CA GLY A 35 34.28 -16.17 -30.99
C GLY A 35 34.82 -16.87 -29.74
N LYS A 36 36.07 -17.33 -29.82
CA LYS A 36 36.79 -18.09 -28.79
C LYS A 36 37.17 -17.23 -27.58
N ALA A 37 37.41 -17.96 -26.49
CA ALA A 37 37.87 -17.56 -25.18
C ALA A 37 38.92 -16.43 -25.12
N SER A 38 38.77 -15.58 -24.12
CA SER A 38 39.88 -14.97 -23.39
C SER A 38 39.56 -15.08 -21.92
N ASP A 39 40.26 -15.98 -21.24
CA ASP A 39 40.35 -16.00 -19.79
C ASP A 39 40.96 -14.67 -19.34
N ASN A 40 40.21 -13.88 -18.58
CA ASN A 40 40.85 -12.94 -17.68
C ASN A 40 40.17 -12.94 -16.31
N LYS A 41 41.01 -13.22 -15.34
CA LYS A 41 40.75 -13.38 -13.92
C LYS A 41 40.32 -12.03 -13.34
N SER A 42 39.07 -11.92 -12.92
CA SER A 42 38.65 -10.92 -11.95
C SER A 42 37.56 -11.52 -11.06
N ALA A 43 37.95 -11.76 -9.81
CA ALA A 43 37.02 -12.04 -8.74
C ALA A 43 36.21 -10.77 -8.46
N SER A 44 35.02 -10.68 -9.02
CA SER A 44 33.85 -9.96 -8.49
C SER A 44 32.70 -10.16 -9.47
N ALA A 45 32.00 -11.28 -9.34
CA ALA A 45 30.80 -11.55 -10.11
C ALA A 45 29.76 -12.20 -9.20
N ALA A 46 29.38 -11.46 -8.15
CA ALA A 46 28.20 -11.76 -7.35
C ALA A 46 27.29 -10.53 -7.16
N GLU A 47 27.59 -9.38 -7.77
CA GLU A 47 26.79 -8.15 -7.61
C GLU A 47 25.83 -7.85 -8.78
N ASP A 48 25.86 -8.64 -9.86
CA ASP A 48 25.11 -8.30 -11.08
C ASP A 48 23.78 -9.08 -11.26
N ARG A 49 23.16 -9.54 -10.17
CA ARG A 49 21.80 -10.11 -10.20
C ARG A 49 20.86 -9.63 -9.09
N ALA A 50 21.24 -8.57 -8.37
CA ALA A 50 20.27 -7.84 -7.56
C ALA A 50 19.42 -6.98 -8.50
N VAL A 51 18.29 -7.52 -8.95
CA VAL A 51 17.18 -6.76 -9.54
C VAL A 51 17.02 -5.48 -8.73
N LYS A 52 17.30 -4.33 -9.36
CA LYS A 52 17.45 -3.00 -8.78
C LYS A 52 16.32 -2.71 -7.76
N ALA A 53 16.53 -3.08 -6.51
CA ALA A 53 15.65 -2.72 -5.42
C ALA A 53 15.74 -1.19 -5.28
N GLY A 54 14.60 -0.51 -5.23
CA GLY A 54 14.57 0.92 -4.96
C GLY A 54 15.31 1.25 -3.65
N THR A 55 15.75 2.49 -3.50
CA THR A 55 16.38 3.00 -2.28
C THR A 55 15.51 2.66 -1.05
N PRO A 56 16.08 2.06 0.02
CA PRO A 56 15.37 1.79 1.26
C PRO A 56 14.64 3.02 1.81
N ILE A 57 13.45 2.81 2.37
CA ILE A 57 12.66 3.92 2.94
C ILE A 57 13.40 4.58 4.11
N SER A 58 14.10 3.83 4.97
CA SER A 58 14.93 4.41 6.04
C SER A 58 15.93 5.44 5.52
N ASP A 59 16.56 5.17 4.38
CA ASP A 59 17.60 6.02 3.81
C ASP A 59 17.01 7.34 3.32
N LYS A 60 15.84 7.28 2.68
CA LYS A 60 15.06 8.47 2.28
C LYS A 60 14.70 9.33 3.48
N VAL A 61 14.18 8.72 4.54
CA VAL A 61 13.81 9.42 5.78
C VAL A 61 15.03 10.05 6.45
N ASN A 62 16.18 9.37 6.43
CA ASN A 62 17.43 9.90 6.96
C ASN A 62 18.00 11.04 6.10
N ALA A 63 17.76 11.03 4.80
CA ALA A 63 18.07 12.12 3.88
C ALA A 63 17.11 13.32 4.01
N GLY A 64 16.09 13.25 4.88
CA GLY A 64 15.11 14.30 5.09
C GLY A 64 13.95 14.31 4.09
N GLU A 65 13.82 13.28 3.26
CA GLU A 65 12.67 13.09 2.38
C GLU A 65 11.45 12.57 3.17
N ASN A 66 10.24 12.83 2.65
CA ASN A 66 9.01 12.19 3.11
C ASN A 66 8.42 11.28 2.02
N PRO A 67 8.71 9.97 2.04
CA PRO A 67 8.15 9.04 1.05
C PRO A 67 6.64 8.78 1.24
N PHE A 68 6.04 9.19 2.37
CA PHE A 68 4.66 8.89 2.73
C PHE A 68 3.69 10.05 2.46
N GLU A 69 4.17 11.16 1.90
CA GLU A 69 3.34 12.34 1.66
C GLU A 69 2.12 12.03 0.77
N THR A 70 2.30 11.19 -0.27
CA THR A 70 1.18 10.77 -1.12
C THR A 70 0.11 9.98 -0.37
N ALA A 71 0.47 9.31 0.73
CA ALA A 71 -0.44 8.57 1.61
C ALA A 71 -1.08 9.48 2.68
N GLY A 72 -0.88 10.80 2.59
CA GLY A 72 -1.40 11.78 3.54
C GLY A 72 -0.64 11.82 4.87
N ILE A 73 0.54 11.20 4.97
CA ILE A 73 1.34 11.16 6.19
C ILE A 73 2.43 12.23 6.09
N THR A 74 2.44 13.15 7.05
CA THR A 74 3.30 14.34 7.03
C THR A 74 4.60 14.19 7.82
N ASP A 75 4.63 13.28 8.81
CA ASP A 75 5.82 12.98 9.60
C ASP A 75 6.28 11.52 9.37
N PRO A 76 7.34 11.31 8.56
CA PRO A 76 7.84 9.97 8.26
C PRO A 76 8.46 9.26 9.47
N ARG A 77 9.00 10.01 10.43
CA ARG A 77 9.60 9.43 11.64
C ARG A 77 8.52 8.99 12.61
N GLU A 78 7.45 9.77 12.73
CA GLU A 78 6.30 9.38 13.54
C GLU A 78 5.60 8.15 12.95
N PHE A 79 5.44 8.08 11.64
CA PHE A 79 4.94 6.86 11.01
C PHE A 79 5.80 5.63 11.29
N GLN A 80 7.14 5.76 11.24
CA GLN A 80 8.03 4.65 11.58
C GLN A 80 7.82 4.17 13.03
N LYS A 81 7.60 5.09 13.98
CA LYS A 81 7.29 4.73 15.38
C LYS A 81 5.95 4.00 15.47
N VAL A 82 4.89 4.53 14.86
CA VAL A 82 3.56 3.91 14.84
C VAL A 82 3.59 2.52 14.22
N PHE A 83 4.25 2.36 13.08
CA PHE A 83 4.41 1.06 12.41
C PHE A 83 5.09 0.03 13.34
N ASN A 84 6.20 0.41 13.97
CA ASN A 84 6.92 -0.49 14.89
C ASN A 84 6.11 -0.81 16.16
N ALA A 85 5.34 0.16 16.67
CA ALA A 85 4.47 -0.05 17.82
C ALA A 85 3.34 -1.03 17.50
N VAL A 86 2.70 -0.90 16.34
CA VAL A 86 1.68 -1.86 15.87
C VAL A 86 2.27 -3.26 15.72
N LYS A 87 3.44 -3.40 15.08
CA LYS A 87 4.13 -4.70 14.97
C LYS A 87 4.36 -5.33 16.34
N THR A 88 4.82 -4.53 17.30
CA THR A 88 5.11 -4.98 18.67
C THR A 88 3.83 -5.39 19.41
N ALA A 89 2.77 -4.59 19.33
CA ALA A 89 1.49 -4.87 19.98
C ALA A 89 0.87 -6.17 19.45
N ILE A 90 0.88 -6.36 18.13
CA ILE A 90 0.39 -7.58 17.48
C ILE A 90 1.21 -8.80 17.93
N ALA A 91 2.54 -8.69 17.96
CA ALA A 91 3.42 -9.78 18.39
C ALA A 91 3.18 -10.19 19.86
N LYS A 92 2.81 -9.23 20.71
CA LYS A 92 2.45 -9.47 22.12
C LYS A 92 1.01 -9.96 22.30
N GLY A 93 0.17 -9.92 21.27
CA GLY A 93 -1.26 -10.18 21.38
C GLY A 93 -2.02 -9.09 22.16
N ASP A 94 -1.47 -7.89 22.26
CA ASP A 94 -2.08 -6.78 23.01
C ASP A 94 -3.15 -6.09 22.19
N LYS A 95 -4.37 -6.63 22.28
CA LYS A 95 -5.54 -6.16 21.52
C LYS A 95 -5.89 -4.69 21.80
N ALA A 96 -5.77 -4.28 23.07
CA ALA A 96 -6.09 -2.94 23.51
C ALA A 96 -5.07 -1.92 22.95
N GLU A 97 -3.79 -2.32 22.91
CA GLU A 97 -2.74 -1.49 22.35
C GLU A 97 -2.83 -1.40 20.82
N VAL A 98 -3.12 -2.49 20.11
CA VAL A 98 -3.38 -2.42 18.65
C VAL A 98 -4.51 -1.43 18.35
N ALA A 99 -5.55 -1.42 19.18
CA ALA A 99 -6.68 -0.51 19.04
C ALA A 99 -6.30 0.97 19.27
N ASN A 100 -5.15 1.28 19.88
CA ASN A 100 -4.62 2.65 19.98
C ASN A 100 -4.16 3.20 18.63
N TYR A 101 -3.84 2.34 17.68
CA TYR A 101 -3.25 2.70 16.40
C TYR A 101 -4.23 2.56 15.24
N ILE A 102 -5.51 2.81 15.50
CA ILE A 102 -6.57 2.74 14.49
C ILE A 102 -7.21 4.12 14.33
N LEU A 103 -7.36 4.54 13.07
CA LEU A 103 -8.17 5.69 12.72
C LEU A 103 -9.60 5.20 12.48
N TYR A 104 -10.47 5.45 13.46
CA TYR A 104 -11.86 5.02 13.41
C TYR A 104 -12.72 5.98 12.57
N PRO A 105 -13.75 5.48 11.84
CA PRO A 105 -14.13 4.07 11.73
C PRO A 105 -13.15 3.24 10.87
N LEU A 106 -12.78 2.05 11.35
CA LEU A 106 -11.91 1.13 10.61
C LEU A 106 -12.73 0.40 9.55
N ARG A 107 -12.24 0.40 8.30
CA ARG A 107 -12.81 -0.46 7.26
C ARG A 107 -12.27 -1.88 7.39
N VAL A 108 -13.16 -2.86 7.53
CA VAL A 108 -12.80 -4.28 7.49
C VAL A 108 -13.42 -4.90 6.24
N ASN A 109 -12.62 -5.63 5.47
CA ASN A 109 -13.07 -6.31 4.26
C ASN A 109 -12.82 -7.81 4.42
N GLY A 110 -13.88 -8.60 4.27
CA GLY A 110 -13.91 -10.05 4.38
C GLY A 110 -14.49 -10.72 3.13
N ALA A 111 -14.58 -12.05 3.15
CA ALA A 111 -15.23 -12.82 2.08
C ALA A 111 -16.73 -12.47 1.92
N SER A 112 -17.39 -12.09 3.02
CA SER A 112 -18.81 -11.71 3.08
C SER A 112 -19.10 -10.27 2.66
N GLY A 113 -18.08 -9.42 2.51
CA GLY A 113 -18.25 -8.01 2.14
C GLY A 113 -17.38 -7.05 2.96
N SER A 114 -17.78 -5.79 3.00
CA SER A 114 -17.11 -4.73 3.77
C SER A 114 -17.98 -4.29 4.94
N GLU A 115 -17.36 -4.07 6.09
CA GLU A 115 -17.98 -3.48 7.27
C GLU A 115 -17.13 -2.33 7.83
N LEU A 116 -17.76 -1.48 8.64
CA LEU A 116 -17.07 -0.42 9.39
C LEU A 116 -17.13 -0.75 10.87
N ILE A 117 -15.96 -0.79 11.50
CA ILE A 117 -15.81 -0.93 12.94
C ILE A 117 -15.69 0.48 13.51
N PRO A 118 -16.71 1.01 14.21
CA PRO A 118 -16.78 2.44 14.51
C PRO A 118 -15.90 2.87 15.68
N THR A 119 -15.48 1.94 16.53
CA THR A 119 -14.94 2.27 17.83
C THR A 119 -13.90 1.23 18.28
N ARG A 120 -13.04 1.69 19.20
CA ARG A 120 -12.04 0.88 19.89
C ARG A 120 -12.63 -0.38 20.49
N ARG A 121 -13.76 -0.26 21.18
CA ARG A 121 -14.36 -1.37 21.92
C ARG A 121 -14.78 -2.48 20.97
N GLU A 122 -15.50 -2.14 19.91
CA GLU A 122 -15.98 -3.08 18.90
C GLU A 122 -14.83 -3.74 18.15
N PHE A 123 -13.70 -3.04 17.93
CA PHE A 123 -12.50 -3.67 17.38
C PHE A 123 -11.89 -4.69 18.35
N VAL A 124 -11.78 -4.37 19.63
CA VAL A 124 -11.26 -5.31 20.64
C VAL A 124 -12.17 -6.53 20.77
N ASP A 125 -13.49 -6.32 20.79
CA ASP A 125 -14.51 -7.39 20.86
C ASP A 125 -14.42 -8.34 19.65
N GLN A 126 -14.06 -7.82 18.48
CA GLN A 126 -13.97 -8.57 17.22
C GLN A 126 -12.52 -8.91 16.80
N TYR A 127 -11.54 -8.64 17.67
CA TYR A 127 -10.13 -8.66 17.30
C TYR A 127 -9.69 -9.97 16.65
N ASP A 128 -10.09 -11.12 17.20
CA ASP A 128 -9.64 -12.41 16.68
C ASP A 128 -10.23 -12.76 15.31
N ALA A 129 -11.42 -12.22 15.00
CA ALA A 129 -12.06 -12.36 13.69
C ALA A 129 -11.42 -11.44 12.63
N ILE A 130 -11.01 -10.23 13.02
CA ILE A 130 -10.40 -9.24 12.13
C ILE A 130 -8.90 -9.53 11.92
N MET A 131 -8.16 -9.70 13.01
CA MET A 131 -6.71 -9.93 13.05
C MET A 131 -6.40 -11.42 12.88
N THR A 132 -6.85 -12.01 11.78
CA THR A 132 -6.60 -13.42 11.45
C THR A 132 -5.11 -13.74 11.33
N LYS A 133 -4.74 -15.03 11.33
CA LYS A 133 -3.34 -15.44 11.16
C LYS A 133 -2.66 -14.80 9.93
N PRO A 134 -3.27 -14.81 8.72
CA PRO A 134 -2.69 -14.12 7.56
C PRO A 134 -2.42 -12.63 7.78
N VAL A 135 -3.34 -11.90 8.43
CA VAL A 135 -3.16 -10.47 8.74
C VAL A 135 -1.98 -10.26 9.69
N ARG A 136 -1.91 -11.04 10.77
CA ARG A 136 -0.80 -10.94 11.74
C ARG A 136 0.56 -11.29 11.10
N ASP A 137 0.58 -12.32 10.25
CA ASP A 137 1.80 -12.73 9.54
C ASP A 137 2.25 -11.66 8.54
N ALA A 138 1.31 -11.03 7.82
CA ALA A 138 1.61 -9.92 6.91
C ALA A 138 2.30 -8.77 7.65
N VAL A 139 1.77 -8.37 8.81
CA VAL A 139 2.37 -7.31 9.63
C VAL A 139 3.73 -7.72 10.20
N ALA A 140 3.85 -8.95 10.71
CA ALA A 140 5.11 -9.46 11.26
C ALA A 140 6.23 -9.47 10.22
N ASN A 141 5.94 -9.94 9.00
CA ASN A 141 6.92 -10.13 7.94
C ASN A 141 7.22 -8.86 7.14
N GLN A 142 6.36 -7.84 7.20
CA GLN A 142 6.57 -6.61 6.44
C GLN A 142 7.77 -5.82 6.96
N SER A 143 8.74 -5.57 6.07
CA SER A 143 9.84 -4.64 6.33
C SER A 143 9.39 -3.20 6.11
N PHE A 144 9.82 -2.29 6.99
CA PHE A 144 9.62 -0.85 6.84
C PHE A 144 10.26 -0.34 5.54
N ASP A 145 11.44 -0.84 5.18
CA ASP A 145 12.20 -0.38 4.00
C ASP A 145 11.58 -0.77 2.67
N ARG A 146 10.59 -1.65 2.69
CA ARG A 146 9.96 -2.25 1.52
C ARG A 146 8.44 -2.10 1.55
N LEU A 147 7.95 -1.08 2.24
CA LEU A 147 6.52 -0.73 2.22
C LEU A 147 6.11 -0.24 0.84
N PHE A 148 4.92 -0.64 0.43
CA PHE A 148 4.27 -0.10 -0.76
C PHE A 148 3.43 1.11 -0.35
N ILE A 149 3.59 2.22 -1.07
CA ILE A 149 3.00 3.51 -0.72
C ILE A 149 2.29 4.06 -1.95
N ASN A 150 1.03 4.46 -1.80
CA ASN A 150 0.29 5.17 -2.83
C ASN A 150 -0.73 6.13 -2.19
N TYR A 151 -1.60 6.72 -3.00
CA TYR A 151 -2.62 7.67 -2.54
C TYR A 151 -3.71 7.05 -1.62
N GLN A 152 -3.82 5.72 -1.58
CA GLN A 152 -4.76 5.01 -0.71
C GLN A 152 -4.18 4.78 0.69
N GLY A 153 -2.88 4.97 0.87
CA GLY A 153 -2.20 4.77 2.14
C GLY A 153 -0.87 4.03 2.00
N VAL A 154 -0.39 3.54 3.14
CA VAL A 154 0.77 2.66 3.22
C VAL A 154 0.30 1.23 3.40
N MET A 155 0.62 0.37 2.44
CA MET A 155 0.18 -1.02 2.39
C MET A 155 1.18 -1.94 3.09
N VAL A 156 0.64 -2.89 3.85
CA VAL A 156 1.36 -3.97 4.51
C VAL A 156 0.92 -5.31 3.94
N GLY A 157 1.90 -6.18 3.68
CA GLY A 157 1.69 -7.45 3.01
C GLY A 157 1.26 -7.25 1.55
N ASN A 158 0.26 -8.01 1.12
CA ASN A 158 -0.40 -7.90 -0.17
C ASN A 158 -1.68 -7.05 -0.11
N GLY A 159 -1.83 -6.25 0.95
CA GLY A 159 -3.01 -5.44 1.20
C GLY A 159 -3.77 -5.80 2.46
N GLU A 160 -3.25 -6.71 3.31
CA GLU A 160 -3.91 -7.13 4.54
C GLU A 160 -4.15 -5.96 5.51
N VAL A 161 -3.25 -4.96 5.55
CA VAL A 161 -3.40 -3.77 6.39
C VAL A 161 -3.01 -2.52 5.61
N TRP A 162 -3.75 -1.43 5.83
CA TRP A 162 -3.47 -0.11 5.29
C TRP A 162 -3.35 0.91 6.41
N PHE A 163 -2.32 1.75 6.35
CA PHE A 163 -2.13 2.90 7.23
C PHE A 163 -2.39 4.22 6.50
N GLY A 164 -2.80 5.23 7.25
CA GLY A 164 -2.94 6.62 6.79
C GLY A 164 -2.74 7.62 7.92
N GLY A 165 -2.87 8.90 7.60
CA GLY A 165 -2.86 10.01 8.55
C GLY A 165 -4.21 10.73 8.60
N SER A 166 -4.57 11.28 9.75
CA SER A 166 -5.67 12.24 9.87
C SER A 166 -5.27 13.59 9.25
N ILE A 167 -6.25 14.43 8.95
CA ILE A 167 -6.00 15.79 8.44
C ILE A 167 -5.79 16.83 9.56
N ASP A 168 -5.88 16.40 10.81
CA ASP A 168 -5.82 17.27 12.00
C ASP A 168 -4.39 17.66 12.37
N LYS A 169 -4.24 18.68 13.23
CA LYS A 169 -2.95 19.13 13.78
C LYS A 169 -2.97 19.11 15.32
N PRO A 170 -2.09 18.36 16.01
CA PRO A 170 -1.11 17.42 15.45
C PRO A 170 -1.78 16.24 14.70
N GLN A 171 -1.15 15.76 13.63
CA GLN A 171 -1.67 14.65 12.83
C GLN A 171 -1.63 13.35 13.63
N VAL A 172 -2.72 12.57 13.57
CA VAL A 172 -2.79 11.23 14.13
C VAL A 172 -2.56 10.22 13.01
N ILE A 173 -1.70 9.23 13.23
CA ILE A 173 -1.36 8.20 12.24
C ILE A 173 -1.87 6.85 12.75
N GLY A 174 -2.48 6.05 11.87
CA GLY A 174 -2.99 4.74 12.26
C GLY A 174 -3.48 3.90 11.09
N MET A 175 -3.92 2.69 11.40
CA MET A 175 -4.55 1.77 10.46
C MET A 175 -5.94 2.29 10.06
N ILE A 176 -6.21 2.28 8.77
CA ILE A 176 -7.46 2.77 8.16
C ILE A 176 -8.28 1.62 7.54
N ALA A 177 -7.63 0.52 7.18
CA ALA A 177 -8.31 -0.66 6.67
C ALA A 177 -7.58 -1.97 7.02
N ILE A 178 -8.36 -3.04 7.19
CA ILE A 178 -7.88 -4.42 7.34
C ILE A 178 -8.64 -5.32 6.37
N ASN A 179 -7.91 -6.14 5.63
CA ASN A 179 -8.43 -7.08 4.65
C ASN A 179 -8.12 -8.50 5.13
N HIS A 180 -9.14 -9.29 5.42
CA HIS A 180 -8.99 -10.69 5.81
C HIS A 180 -9.77 -11.60 4.85
N ASP A 181 -9.27 -12.81 4.61
CA ASP A 181 -9.95 -13.88 3.83
C ASP A 181 -10.44 -13.52 2.41
N ILE A 182 -9.96 -12.43 1.78
CA ILE A 182 -10.41 -11.97 0.45
C ILE A 182 -10.06 -12.94 -0.70
N GLY A 183 -9.09 -13.85 -0.49
CA GLY A 183 -8.61 -14.81 -1.49
C GLY A 183 -9.01 -16.28 -1.29
N LYS A 184 -9.84 -16.60 -0.29
CA LYS A 184 -10.20 -18.00 0.06
C LYS A 184 -11.61 -18.40 -0.42
N ARG A 185 -11.97 -18.05 -1.66
CA ARG A 185 -13.21 -18.54 -2.27
C ARG A 185 -13.06 -19.94 -2.82
#